data_AF-A0A7Y3EDX8-F1
#
_entry.id   AF-A0A7Y3EDX8-F1
#
_cell.length_a   1.000
_cell.length_b   1.000
_cell.length_c   1.000
_cell.angle_alpha   90.00
_cell.angle_beta   90.00
_cell.angle_gamma   90.00
#
_symmetry.space_group_name_H-M   'P 1'
#
loop_
_entity.id
_entity.type
_entity.pdbx_description
1 polymer ?
#
loop_
_entity_poly.entity_id
_entity_poly.type
_entity_poly.pdbx_seq_one_letter_code
_entity_poly.pdbx_strand_id
1 'polypeptide(L)'
;MPGIPDAGEVERSWRAAADEVGGHYGLTPRQSIPYIRVATPGHQIVLQLLYTGSGYRTSVRAPFHDPGGLSLVITDESGLGAFFKKLGFTQDIEIGRTDFDDRFLVRGHPVAHVRRLLAPPVPDHIVAQPFIDLRITGALFGESYPRGISEVVIHRSRIVRPTAQLVGLVEVARALVTRLDPLGTVETTDLEELLTRLARPRGRVVDIWSGIVLWDGDPPRRDSVRRLGERGDVKAVPALIEALDDPDPALVVDAIRALDAIGDPSAVPGLVRLLGRRRDHVEDEPLSDHAGRALRAFGEEALVDAVERALAGDRTGLLEAVGALREPAIEAFMRVLDSFDLDARVEAAVVLGELGARQALPLLRDKSWAMGLRTKLADASRAAIDAIEAQASLPRPASAAPPTPQSAQGATLPRPAQPRGSGTGATLPRPVDEPDARER
;
A
#
# COMPACT_ATOMS: atom_id res chain seq x y z
N MET A 1 -4.49 -24.11 -28.65
CA MET A 1 -4.77 -22.94 -29.50
C MET A 1 -4.09 -23.17 -30.85
N PRO A 2 -4.65 -22.68 -31.96
CA PRO A 2 -3.98 -22.76 -33.27
C PRO A 2 -2.66 -21.96 -33.25
N GLY A 3 -1.72 -22.34 -34.11
CA GLY A 3 -0.46 -21.61 -34.26
C GLY A 3 -0.67 -20.16 -34.70
N ILE A 4 0.24 -19.27 -34.32
CA ILE A 4 0.19 -17.85 -34.73
C ILE A 4 0.52 -17.77 -36.23
N PRO A 5 -0.37 -17.19 -37.06
CA PRO A 5 -0.10 -16.98 -38.47
C PRO A 5 1.14 -16.10 -38.67
N ASP A 6 2.04 -16.50 -39.57
CA ASP A 6 3.27 -15.79 -39.90
C ASP A 6 4.14 -15.45 -38.66
N ALA A 7 4.24 -16.40 -37.71
CA ALA A 7 4.91 -16.20 -36.43
C ALA A 7 6.31 -15.56 -36.52
N GLY A 8 7.11 -15.91 -37.53
CA GLY A 8 8.43 -15.31 -37.74
C GLY A 8 8.40 -13.83 -38.15
N GLU A 9 7.39 -13.40 -38.91
CA GLU A 9 7.19 -11.99 -39.25
C GLU A 9 6.67 -11.21 -38.03
N VAL A 10 5.74 -11.81 -37.29
CA VAL A 10 5.19 -11.26 -36.04
C VAL A 10 6.33 -11.03 -35.03
N GLU A 11 7.15 -12.06 -34.78
CA GLU A 11 8.27 -11.96 -33.84
C GLU A 11 9.25 -10.85 -34.23
N ARG A 12 9.69 -10.79 -35.50
CA ARG A 12 10.62 -9.75 -35.95
C ARG A 12 10.05 -8.35 -35.73
N SER A 13 8.80 -8.13 -36.11
CA SER A 13 8.18 -6.81 -36.04
C SER A 13 7.90 -6.38 -34.59
N TRP A 14 7.51 -7.34 -33.74
CA TRP A 14 7.25 -7.08 -32.31
C TRP A 14 8.53 -6.86 -31.52
N ARG A 15 9.63 -7.54 -31.85
CA ARG A 15 10.95 -7.24 -31.26
C ARG A 15 11.42 -5.84 -31.64
N ALA A 16 11.34 -5.48 -32.93
CA ALA A 16 11.68 -4.13 -33.37
C ALA A 16 10.81 -3.07 -32.67
N ALA A 17 9.51 -3.31 -32.53
CA ALA A 17 8.63 -2.40 -31.80
C ALA A 17 9.01 -2.29 -30.32
N ALA A 18 9.43 -3.38 -29.68
CA ALA A 18 9.88 -3.39 -28.29
C ALA A 18 11.14 -2.52 -28.12
N ASP A 19 12.11 -2.65 -29.02
CA ASP A 19 13.33 -1.84 -28.99
C ASP A 19 13.01 -0.35 -29.16
N GLU A 20 12.11 0.01 -30.09
CA GLU A 20 11.72 1.41 -30.36
C GLU A 20 11.00 2.08 -29.16
N VAL A 21 10.16 1.34 -28.44
CA VAL A 21 9.42 1.88 -27.28
C VAL A 21 10.19 1.78 -25.96
N GLY A 22 11.42 1.24 -25.98
CA GLY A 22 12.21 0.95 -24.77
C GLY A 22 11.60 -0.15 -23.89
N GLY A 23 10.90 -1.10 -24.52
CA GLY A 23 10.21 -2.21 -23.86
C GLY A 23 10.99 -3.53 -23.89
N HIS A 24 10.47 -4.52 -23.17
CA HIS A 24 10.96 -5.88 -23.16
C HIS A 24 10.00 -6.78 -23.96
N TYR A 25 10.52 -7.42 -25.01
CA TYR A 25 9.80 -8.48 -25.72
C TYR A 25 9.96 -9.83 -24.98
N GLY A 26 8.85 -10.54 -24.79
CA GLY A 26 8.83 -11.86 -24.17
C GLY A 26 7.78 -12.80 -24.76
N LEU A 27 7.82 -14.04 -24.32
CA LEU A 27 6.86 -15.09 -24.65
C LEU A 27 6.19 -15.60 -23.36
N THR A 28 4.88 -15.85 -23.39
CA THR A 28 4.19 -16.37 -22.20
C THR A 28 4.66 -17.80 -21.86
N PRO A 29 4.82 -18.16 -20.58
CA PRO A 29 5.40 -19.45 -20.19
C PRO A 29 4.62 -20.68 -20.67
N ARG A 30 3.30 -20.57 -20.84
CA ARG A 30 2.43 -21.71 -21.15
C ARG A 30 2.02 -21.81 -22.62
N GLN A 31 1.94 -20.69 -23.32
CA GLN A 31 1.34 -20.63 -24.66
C GLN A 31 2.26 -20.00 -25.70
N SER A 32 3.47 -19.59 -25.30
CA SER A 32 4.45 -18.91 -26.15
C SER A 32 3.83 -17.74 -26.92
N ILE A 33 2.93 -17.02 -26.27
CA ILE A 33 2.26 -15.85 -26.85
C ILE A 33 3.21 -14.66 -26.75
N PRO A 34 3.47 -13.93 -27.85
CA PRO A 34 4.32 -12.75 -27.83
C PRO A 34 3.66 -11.61 -27.06
N TYR A 35 4.47 -10.94 -26.25
CA TYR A 35 4.10 -9.71 -25.58
C TYR A 35 5.27 -8.73 -25.54
N ILE A 36 4.96 -7.44 -25.46
CA ILE A 36 5.90 -6.37 -25.16
C ILE A 36 5.45 -5.75 -23.84
N ARG A 37 6.36 -5.68 -22.88
CA ARG A 37 6.16 -4.97 -21.62
C ARG A 37 6.97 -3.68 -21.65
N VAL A 38 6.29 -2.55 -21.51
CA VAL A 38 6.91 -1.23 -21.46
C VAL A 38 6.76 -0.68 -20.06
N ALA A 39 7.89 -0.44 -19.39
CA ALA A 39 7.91 0.26 -18.12
C ALA A 39 7.79 1.75 -18.41
N THR A 40 6.80 2.39 -17.81
CA THR A 40 6.62 3.84 -17.83
C THR A 40 6.60 4.32 -16.38
N PRO A 41 6.97 5.58 -16.08
CA PRO A 41 6.90 6.08 -14.72
C PRO A 41 5.53 5.79 -14.08
N GLY A 42 5.56 4.96 -13.04
CA GLY A 42 4.41 4.51 -12.27
C GLY A 42 3.40 3.60 -12.97
N HIS A 43 3.63 3.18 -14.20
CA HIS A 43 2.70 2.32 -14.95
C HIS A 43 3.41 1.26 -15.77
N GLN A 44 2.70 0.16 -16.00
CA GLN A 44 3.16 -0.88 -16.91
C GLN A 44 2.18 -1.00 -18.06
N ILE A 45 2.69 -0.85 -19.29
CA ILE A 45 1.92 -1.05 -20.51
C ILE A 45 2.29 -2.40 -21.08
N VAL A 46 1.29 -3.23 -21.35
CA VAL A 46 1.45 -4.56 -21.94
C VAL A 46 0.76 -4.60 -23.30
N LEU A 47 1.53 -4.76 -24.35
CA LEU A 47 1.04 -5.11 -25.68
C LEU A 47 1.14 -6.63 -25.84
N GLN A 48 0.06 -7.30 -26.20
CA GLN A 48 0.01 -8.76 -26.29
C GLN A 48 -0.94 -9.24 -27.40
N LEU A 49 -0.78 -10.50 -27.81
CA LEU A 49 -1.80 -11.18 -28.60
C LEU A 49 -2.83 -11.88 -27.69
N LEU A 50 -4.10 -11.74 -28.02
CA LEU A 50 -5.20 -12.44 -27.35
C LEU A 50 -5.90 -13.35 -28.35
N TYR A 51 -6.20 -14.59 -27.95
CA TYR A 51 -7.00 -15.51 -28.75
C TYR A 51 -8.47 -15.45 -28.34
N THR A 52 -9.36 -15.23 -29.31
CA THR A 52 -10.80 -15.00 -29.05
C THR A 52 -11.71 -16.14 -29.53
N GLY A 53 -11.16 -17.33 -29.76
CA GLY A 53 -11.89 -18.43 -30.40
C GLY A 53 -12.02 -18.27 -31.92
N SER A 54 -12.19 -17.03 -32.41
CA SER A 54 -12.25 -16.68 -33.84
C SER A 54 -10.90 -16.31 -34.45
N GLY A 55 -9.84 -16.18 -33.65
CA GLY A 55 -8.49 -15.83 -34.10
C GLY A 55 -7.71 -15.00 -33.08
N TYR A 56 -6.47 -14.68 -33.45
CA TYR A 56 -5.60 -13.79 -32.69
C TYR A 56 -5.89 -12.32 -33.00
N ARG A 57 -5.92 -11.51 -31.95
CA ARG A 57 -6.06 -10.06 -32.00
C ARG A 57 -4.94 -9.38 -31.23
N THR A 58 -4.51 -8.20 -31.66
CA THR A 58 -3.56 -7.37 -30.92
C THR A 58 -4.29 -6.56 -29.85
N SER A 59 -3.75 -6.54 -28.64
CA SER A 59 -4.30 -5.82 -27.49
C SER A 59 -3.22 -5.04 -26.78
N VAL A 60 -3.52 -3.80 -26.40
CA VAL A 60 -2.75 -3.06 -25.38
C VAL A 60 -3.59 -2.99 -24.10
N ARG A 61 -2.93 -3.18 -22.97
CA ARG A 61 -3.50 -3.22 -21.63
C ARG A 61 -2.61 -2.39 -20.72
N ALA A 62 -3.19 -1.44 -19.99
CA ALA A 62 -2.46 -0.59 -19.05
C ALA A 62 -3.34 -0.22 -17.85
N PRO A 63 -3.21 -0.95 -16.73
CA PRO A 63 -3.92 -0.62 -15.49
C PRO A 63 -3.40 0.68 -14.86
N PHE A 64 -4.29 1.42 -14.19
CA PHE A 64 -3.97 2.69 -13.53
C PHE A 64 -4.88 2.92 -12.31
N HIS A 65 -4.46 3.81 -11.41
CA HIS A 65 -5.26 4.17 -10.25
C HIS A 65 -6.39 5.14 -10.62
N ASP A 66 -7.63 4.73 -10.35
CA ASP A 66 -8.87 5.44 -10.67
C ASP A 66 -9.90 5.32 -9.54
N PRO A 67 -9.77 6.13 -8.49
CA PRO A 67 -10.77 6.16 -7.43
C PRO A 67 -12.09 6.79 -7.90
N GLY A 68 -12.08 7.53 -9.01
CA GLY A 68 -13.23 8.28 -9.52
C GLY A 68 -14.16 7.47 -10.43
N GLY A 69 -13.76 6.27 -10.84
CA GLY A 69 -14.56 5.39 -11.69
C GLY A 69 -14.83 6.00 -13.07
N LEU A 70 -13.78 6.44 -13.76
CA LEU A 70 -13.86 6.96 -15.11
C LEU A 70 -14.29 5.85 -16.08
N SER A 71 -15.26 6.16 -16.93
CA SER A 71 -15.63 5.33 -18.08
C SER A 71 -15.36 6.08 -19.37
N LEU A 72 -14.75 5.40 -20.34
CA LEU A 72 -14.57 5.90 -21.70
C LEU A 72 -14.67 4.74 -22.69
N VAL A 73 -15.35 4.96 -23.80
CA VAL A 73 -15.40 4.06 -24.96
C VAL A 73 -15.26 4.93 -26.21
N ILE A 74 -14.26 4.61 -27.03
CA ILE A 74 -14.03 5.22 -28.33
C ILE A 74 -14.05 4.11 -29.36
N THR A 75 -14.94 4.24 -30.35
CA THR A 75 -15.07 3.26 -31.42
C THR A 75 -14.89 3.95 -32.76
N ASP A 76 -14.02 3.40 -33.60
CA ASP A 76 -13.87 3.83 -35.00
C ASP A 76 -15.10 3.45 -35.81
N GLU A 77 -15.86 4.44 -36.29
CA GLU A 77 -17.09 4.23 -37.06
C GLU A 77 -16.92 4.42 -38.57
N SER A 78 -15.69 4.40 -39.07
CA SER A 78 -15.37 4.43 -40.51
C SER A 78 -16.16 3.35 -41.26
N GLY A 79 -17.31 3.73 -41.83
CA GLY A 79 -18.20 2.86 -42.62
C GLY A 79 -19.71 2.97 -42.29
N LEU A 80 -20.10 3.13 -41.02
CA LEU A 80 -21.52 3.12 -40.59
C LEU A 80 -21.91 4.25 -39.60
N GLY A 81 -20.96 5.10 -39.17
CA GLY A 81 -21.21 6.06 -38.07
C GLY A 81 -22.23 7.16 -38.35
N ALA A 82 -22.27 7.68 -39.59
CA ALA A 82 -23.28 8.65 -39.99
C ALA A 82 -24.72 8.10 -39.92
N PHE A 83 -24.88 6.77 -40.00
CA PHE A 83 -26.17 6.10 -39.84
C PHE A 83 -26.58 6.05 -38.36
N PHE A 84 -25.68 5.65 -37.46
CA PHE A 84 -25.98 5.58 -36.02
C PHE A 84 -26.19 6.96 -35.37
N LYS A 85 -25.44 8.00 -35.79
CA LYS A 85 -25.67 9.40 -35.36
C LYS A 85 -27.08 9.91 -35.73
N LYS A 86 -27.59 9.55 -36.92
CA LYS A 86 -28.92 9.98 -37.40
C LYS A 86 -30.10 9.34 -36.67
N LEU A 87 -29.91 8.18 -36.07
CA LEU A 87 -30.98 7.47 -35.35
C LEU A 87 -31.10 7.85 -33.87
N GLY A 88 -30.28 8.80 -33.37
CA GLY A 88 -30.41 9.36 -32.02
C GLY A 88 -30.16 8.36 -30.89
N PHE A 89 -29.45 7.25 -31.17
CA PHE A 89 -29.28 6.15 -30.22
C PHE A 89 -28.11 6.31 -29.24
N THR A 90 -27.28 7.37 -29.32
CA THR A 90 -26.06 7.50 -28.50
C THR A 90 -25.77 8.93 -28.03
N GLN A 91 -25.31 9.07 -26.79
CA GLN A 91 -24.72 10.30 -26.25
C GLN A 91 -23.27 10.40 -26.75
N ASP A 92 -23.07 11.04 -27.91
CA ASP A 92 -21.74 11.30 -28.47
C ASP A 92 -21.12 12.54 -27.82
N ILE A 93 -19.88 12.44 -27.35
CA ILE A 93 -19.13 13.55 -26.75
C ILE A 93 -18.22 14.16 -27.81
N GLU A 94 -18.60 15.31 -28.36
CA GLU A 94 -17.73 16.08 -29.25
C GLU A 94 -16.50 16.62 -28.50
N ILE A 95 -15.31 16.35 -29.02
CA ILE A 95 -14.04 16.85 -28.48
C ILE A 95 -13.61 18.19 -29.12
N GLY A 96 -14.26 18.61 -30.21
CA GLY A 96 -14.03 19.89 -30.88
C GLY A 96 -12.98 19.80 -31.99
N ARG A 97 -12.83 18.63 -32.61
CA ARG A 97 -11.87 18.36 -33.70
C ARG A 97 -12.55 17.58 -34.81
N THR A 98 -12.74 18.22 -35.96
CA THR A 98 -13.48 17.64 -37.09
C THR A 98 -12.90 16.30 -37.57
N ASP A 99 -11.58 16.19 -37.69
CA ASP A 99 -10.90 14.97 -38.12
C ASP A 99 -11.11 13.76 -37.18
N PHE A 100 -11.39 14.05 -35.91
CA PHE A 100 -11.66 13.06 -34.89
C PHE A 100 -13.16 12.79 -34.73
N ASP A 101 -13.96 13.85 -34.53
CA ASP A 101 -15.40 13.79 -34.26
C ASP A 101 -16.21 13.22 -35.44
N ASP A 102 -15.69 13.34 -36.68
CA ASP A 102 -16.30 12.74 -37.87
C ASP A 102 -16.06 11.22 -37.96
N ARG A 103 -15.01 10.71 -37.31
CA ARG A 103 -14.55 9.32 -37.46
C ARG A 103 -14.87 8.46 -36.25
N PHE A 104 -14.79 9.02 -35.05
CA PHE A 104 -14.89 8.28 -33.80
C PHE A 104 -16.14 8.65 -33.02
N LEU A 105 -16.84 7.62 -32.53
CA LEU A 105 -17.90 7.79 -31.54
C LEU A 105 -17.29 7.77 -30.14
N VAL A 106 -17.55 8.80 -29.34
CA VAL A 106 -17.00 8.92 -27.97
C VAL A 106 -18.13 8.85 -26.95
N ARG A 107 -18.00 7.92 -26.00
CA ARG A 107 -18.91 7.79 -24.86
C ARG A 107 -18.13 7.72 -23.57
N GLY A 108 -18.61 8.35 -22.50
CA GLY A 108 -17.93 8.24 -21.22
C GLY A 108 -18.49 9.14 -20.12
N HIS A 109 -18.01 8.93 -18.91
CA HIS A 109 -18.44 9.65 -17.72
C HIS A 109 -17.30 9.71 -16.69
N PRO A 110 -17.08 10.85 -16.00
CA PRO A 110 -17.74 12.15 -16.20
C PRO A 110 -17.29 12.86 -17.49
N VAL A 111 -18.21 13.53 -18.19
CA VAL A 111 -17.93 14.17 -19.51
C VAL A 111 -16.78 15.18 -19.45
N ALA A 112 -16.71 15.98 -18.37
CA ALA A 112 -15.63 16.95 -18.19
C ALA A 112 -14.24 16.27 -18.10
N HIS A 113 -14.17 15.08 -17.49
CA HIS A 113 -12.93 14.32 -17.39
C HIS A 113 -12.55 13.71 -18.73
N VAL A 114 -13.52 13.14 -19.45
CA VAL A 114 -13.32 12.62 -20.81
C VAL A 114 -12.78 13.71 -21.75
N ARG A 115 -13.37 14.91 -21.74
CA ARG A 115 -12.89 16.03 -22.57
C ARG A 115 -11.46 16.44 -22.23
N ARG A 116 -11.11 16.52 -20.94
CA ARG A 116 -9.73 16.82 -20.52
C ARG A 116 -8.76 15.72 -20.96
N LEU A 117 -9.16 14.46 -20.82
CA LEU A 117 -8.34 13.32 -21.22
C LEU A 117 -8.06 13.31 -22.74
N LEU A 118 -9.04 13.71 -23.54
CA LEU A 118 -8.96 13.80 -25.00
C LEU A 118 -8.51 15.17 -25.52
N ALA A 119 -7.89 16.02 -24.69
CA ALA A 119 -7.19 17.20 -25.19
C ALA A 119 -5.97 16.81 -26.06
N PRO A 120 -5.46 17.65 -26.97
CA PRO A 120 -4.20 17.38 -27.68
C PRO A 120 -3.03 17.07 -26.72
N PRO A 121 -2.12 16.11 -27.03
CA PRO A 121 -1.99 15.40 -28.30
C PRO A 121 -2.68 14.02 -28.37
N VAL A 122 -3.49 13.63 -27.38
CA VAL A 122 -4.11 12.28 -27.36
C VAL A 122 -4.93 11.97 -28.63
N PRO A 123 -5.79 12.88 -29.13
CA PRO A 123 -6.50 12.65 -30.39
C PRO A 123 -5.59 12.39 -31.60
N ASP A 124 -4.42 13.03 -31.67
CA ASP A 124 -3.48 12.87 -32.79
C ASP A 124 -2.95 11.43 -32.85
N HIS A 125 -2.58 10.88 -31.69
CA HIS A 125 -2.14 9.49 -31.58
C HIS A 125 -3.25 8.50 -31.98
N ILE A 126 -4.51 8.78 -31.61
CA ILE A 126 -5.66 7.92 -31.92
C ILE A 126 -5.99 7.98 -33.42
N VAL A 127 -6.03 9.17 -34.03
CA VAL A 127 -6.31 9.36 -35.47
C VAL A 127 -5.30 8.61 -36.33
N ALA A 128 -4.03 8.58 -35.91
CA ALA A 128 -2.97 7.84 -36.60
C ALA A 128 -3.18 6.30 -36.60
N GLN A 129 -4.07 5.76 -35.77
CA GLN A 129 -4.36 4.32 -35.71
C GLN A 129 -5.55 3.94 -36.59
N PRO A 130 -5.43 2.95 -37.50
CA PRO A 130 -6.55 2.45 -38.28
C PRO A 130 -7.38 1.42 -37.48
N PHE A 131 -8.70 1.56 -37.41
CA PHE A 131 -9.63 0.60 -36.76
C PHE A 131 -9.26 0.30 -35.30
N ILE A 132 -9.33 1.32 -34.46
CA ILE A 132 -9.05 1.24 -33.02
C ILE A 132 -10.35 1.16 -32.21
N ASP A 133 -10.45 0.17 -31.31
CA ASP A 133 -11.46 0.12 -30.24
C ASP A 133 -10.75 0.38 -28.92
N LEU A 134 -11.01 1.53 -28.31
CA LEU A 134 -10.38 1.97 -27.07
C LEU A 134 -11.41 2.04 -25.97
N ARG A 135 -11.08 1.47 -24.83
CA ARG A 135 -11.95 1.45 -23.65
C ARG A 135 -11.16 1.79 -22.41
N ILE A 136 -11.77 2.57 -21.54
CA ILE A 136 -11.42 2.65 -20.14
C ILE A 136 -12.54 1.93 -19.41
N THR A 137 -12.22 0.72 -18.98
CA THR A 137 -13.13 -0.13 -18.23
C THR A 137 -12.70 -0.11 -16.77
N GLY A 138 -13.63 0.25 -15.87
CA GLY A 138 -13.56 -0.23 -14.49
C GLY A 138 -13.78 -1.74 -14.44
N ALA A 139 -13.63 -2.37 -13.27
CA ALA A 139 -13.85 -3.81 -13.10
C ALA A 139 -15.21 -4.26 -13.69
N LEU A 140 -15.18 -4.88 -14.87
CA LEU A 140 -16.36 -5.38 -15.58
C LEU A 140 -16.08 -6.82 -16.02
N PHE A 141 -16.94 -7.72 -15.55
CA PHE A 141 -17.00 -9.14 -15.90
C PHE A 141 -15.74 -9.96 -15.57
N GLY A 142 -15.67 -10.46 -14.33
CA GLY A 142 -14.92 -11.68 -14.00
C GLY A 142 -13.41 -11.54 -13.79
N GLU A 143 -12.80 -10.38 -14.06
CA GLU A 143 -11.43 -10.07 -13.62
C GLU A 143 -11.46 -9.36 -12.25
N SER A 144 -10.71 -9.88 -11.27
CA SER A 144 -10.63 -9.33 -9.92
C SER A 144 -9.61 -8.18 -9.87
N TYR A 145 -10.01 -6.99 -10.31
CA TYR A 145 -9.21 -5.78 -10.07
C TYR A 145 -9.28 -5.37 -8.59
N PRO A 146 -8.17 -4.94 -7.98
CA PRO A 146 -8.23 -4.24 -6.72
C PRO A 146 -9.16 -3.03 -6.80
N ARG A 147 -9.84 -2.69 -5.70
CA ARG A 147 -10.72 -1.51 -5.66
C ARG A 147 -9.92 -0.26 -6.02
N GLY A 148 -10.51 0.60 -6.87
CA GLY A 148 -9.86 1.83 -7.33
C GLY A 148 -8.81 1.63 -8.43
N ILE A 149 -8.75 0.45 -9.05
CA ILE A 149 -7.94 0.22 -10.26
C ILE A 149 -8.88 0.07 -11.46
N SER A 150 -8.62 0.87 -12.49
CA SER A 150 -9.23 0.78 -13.82
C SER A 150 -8.17 0.42 -14.85
N GLU A 151 -8.59 0.11 -16.07
CA GLU A 151 -7.67 -0.27 -17.14
C GLU A 151 -7.95 0.46 -18.45
N VAL A 152 -6.89 0.97 -19.08
CA VAL A 152 -6.90 1.35 -20.49
C VAL A 152 -6.70 0.09 -21.34
N VAL A 153 -7.71 -0.24 -22.14
CA VAL A 153 -7.71 -1.38 -23.06
C VAL A 153 -7.87 -0.89 -24.47
N ILE A 154 -6.94 -1.27 -25.34
CA ILE A 154 -7.00 -0.98 -26.77
C ILE A 154 -7.00 -2.31 -27.51
N HIS A 155 -7.98 -2.51 -28.40
CA HIS A 155 -8.09 -3.71 -29.22
C HIS A 155 -7.99 -3.39 -30.71
N ARG A 156 -7.36 -4.31 -31.44
CA ARG A 156 -7.38 -4.37 -32.90
C ARG A 156 -7.97 -5.70 -33.32
N SER A 157 -8.87 -5.73 -34.28
CA SER A 157 -9.59 -6.94 -34.68
C SER A 157 -8.69 -8.06 -35.25
N ARG A 158 -7.44 -7.75 -35.59
CA ARG A 158 -6.44 -8.67 -36.17
C ARG A 158 -5.06 -8.46 -35.56
N ILE A 159 -4.13 -9.35 -35.89
CA ILE A 159 -2.70 -9.18 -35.58
C ILE A 159 -2.15 -7.97 -36.33
N VAL A 160 -1.64 -6.99 -35.60
CA VAL A 160 -0.86 -5.88 -36.15
C VAL A 160 0.58 -6.34 -36.34
N ARG A 161 1.10 -6.10 -37.54
CA ARG A 161 2.49 -6.42 -37.93
C ARG A 161 3.35 -5.19 -38.13
N PRO A 162 2.89 -4.11 -38.79
CA PRO A 162 3.75 -2.96 -39.01
C PRO A 162 4.28 -2.36 -37.70
N THR A 163 5.61 -2.26 -37.56
CA THR A 163 6.28 -1.75 -36.36
C THR A 163 5.73 -0.39 -35.93
N ALA A 164 5.60 0.55 -36.86
CA ALA A 164 5.07 1.89 -36.58
C ALA A 164 3.63 1.88 -36.00
N GLN A 165 2.79 0.91 -36.38
CA GLN A 165 1.46 0.78 -35.78
C GLN A 165 1.53 0.19 -34.38
N LEU A 166 2.41 -0.78 -34.12
CA LEU A 166 2.61 -1.34 -32.78
C LEU A 166 3.11 -0.26 -31.82
N VAL A 167 4.11 0.51 -32.24
CA VAL A 167 4.65 1.67 -31.51
C VAL A 167 3.53 2.68 -31.23
N GLY A 168 2.76 3.05 -32.26
CA GLY A 168 1.67 4.00 -32.10
C GLY A 168 0.58 3.55 -31.12
N LEU A 169 0.26 2.26 -31.04
CA LEU A 169 -0.67 1.73 -30.03
C LEU A 169 -0.14 1.89 -28.60
N VAL A 170 1.16 1.66 -28.39
CA VAL A 170 1.81 1.89 -27.10
C VAL A 170 1.79 3.37 -26.73
N GLU A 171 2.04 4.26 -27.69
CA GLU A 171 2.03 5.72 -27.44
C GLU A 171 0.64 6.27 -27.12
N VAL A 172 -0.43 5.73 -27.73
CA VAL A 172 -1.81 6.05 -27.32
C VAL A 172 -2.02 5.68 -25.84
N ALA A 173 -1.65 4.47 -25.45
CA ALA A 173 -1.80 4.02 -24.06
C ALA A 173 -0.95 4.86 -23.10
N ARG A 174 0.31 5.14 -23.45
CA ARG A 174 1.24 5.98 -22.68
C ARG A 174 0.68 7.38 -22.43
N ALA A 175 0.17 8.03 -23.49
CA ALA A 175 -0.39 9.37 -23.40
C ALA A 175 -1.64 9.41 -22.50
N LEU A 176 -2.47 8.35 -22.52
CA LEU A 176 -3.64 8.24 -21.68
C LEU A 176 -3.27 8.01 -20.21
N VAL A 177 -2.47 6.98 -19.89
CA VAL A 177 -2.14 6.67 -18.48
C VAL A 177 -1.39 7.81 -17.80
N THR A 178 -0.51 8.51 -18.53
CA THR A 178 0.20 9.70 -18.04
C THR A 178 -0.75 10.81 -17.57
N ARG A 179 -1.93 10.93 -18.20
CA ARG A 179 -2.95 11.95 -17.84
C ARG A 179 -3.94 11.47 -16.81
N LEU A 180 -4.31 10.20 -16.89
CA LEU A 180 -5.26 9.57 -15.98
C LEU A 180 -4.68 9.52 -14.58
N ASP A 181 -3.38 9.27 -14.50
CA ASP A 181 -2.68 9.11 -13.23
C ASP A 181 -1.30 9.80 -13.29
N PRO A 182 -1.29 11.15 -13.20
CA PRO A 182 -0.05 11.92 -13.29
C PRO A 182 0.87 11.69 -12.09
N LEU A 183 0.33 11.20 -10.97
CA LEU A 183 1.13 10.84 -9.79
C LEU A 183 2.08 9.67 -10.08
N GLY A 184 1.88 8.89 -11.14
CA GLY A 184 2.89 7.93 -11.58
C GLY A 184 4.10 8.58 -12.27
N THR A 185 3.95 9.79 -12.80
CA THR A 185 4.93 10.40 -13.72
C THR A 185 5.66 11.62 -13.18
N VAL A 186 5.12 12.28 -12.17
CA VAL A 186 5.76 13.45 -11.56
C VAL A 186 6.87 12.99 -10.61
N GLU A 187 8.09 13.51 -10.76
CA GLU A 187 9.04 13.43 -9.65
C GLU A 187 8.61 14.45 -8.61
N THR A 188 8.27 13.98 -7.40
CA THR A 188 7.75 14.85 -6.34
C THR A 188 8.55 14.68 -5.06
N THR A 189 8.63 15.77 -4.30
CA THR A 189 9.12 15.79 -2.92
C THR A 189 8.04 16.34 -1.97
N ASP A 190 6.85 16.62 -2.51
CA ASP A 190 5.71 17.10 -1.74
C ASP A 190 5.16 15.98 -0.85
N LEU A 191 4.95 16.30 0.43
CA LEU A 191 4.56 15.32 1.43
C LEU A 191 3.19 14.69 1.09
N GLU A 192 2.19 15.49 0.76
CA GLU A 192 0.82 15.00 0.54
C GLU A 192 0.77 14.12 -0.71
N GLU A 193 1.55 14.47 -1.74
CA GLU A 193 1.66 13.66 -2.95
C GLU A 193 2.32 12.30 -2.68
N LEU A 194 3.41 12.28 -1.91
CA LEU A 194 4.10 11.05 -1.51
C LEU A 194 3.21 10.17 -0.62
N LEU A 195 2.47 10.75 0.32
CA LEU A 195 1.51 10.03 1.15
C LEU A 195 0.37 9.44 0.30
N THR A 196 -0.15 10.22 -0.66
CA THR A 196 -1.18 9.77 -1.59
C THR A 196 -0.69 8.58 -2.43
N ARG A 197 0.56 8.61 -2.88
CA ARG A 197 1.17 7.49 -3.62
C ARG A 197 1.30 6.25 -2.73
N LEU A 198 1.79 6.39 -1.51
CA LEU A 198 1.93 5.27 -0.56
C LEU A 198 0.58 4.59 -0.26
N ALA A 199 -0.48 5.38 -0.09
CA ALA A 199 -1.84 4.93 0.23
C ALA A 199 -2.58 4.24 -0.94
N ARG A 200 -1.98 4.18 -2.14
CA ARG A 200 -2.62 3.54 -3.30
C ARG A 200 -2.97 2.08 -3.06
N PRO A 201 -4.00 1.56 -3.77
CA PRO A 201 -4.42 0.18 -3.63
C PRO A 201 -3.23 -0.77 -3.80
N ARG A 202 -3.27 -1.85 -3.03
CA ARG A 202 -2.37 -2.98 -3.15
C ARG A 202 -2.94 -4.00 -4.13
N GLY A 203 -2.09 -4.87 -4.64
CA GLY A 203 -2.51 -6.10 -5.31
C GLY A 203 -1.83 -6.31 -6.64
N ARG A 204 -2.31 -7.33 -7.33
CA ARG A 204 -1.76 -7.75 -8.61
C ARG A 204 -2.90 -8.02 -9.58
N VAL A 205 -2.90 -7.30 -10.70
CA VAL A 205 -3.71 -7.63 -11.87
C VAL A 205 -2.90 -8.59 -12.73
N VAL A 206 -3.38 -9.83 -12.80
CA VAL A 206 -2.85 -10.85 -13.70
C VAL A 206 -3.88 -11.07 -14.79
N ASP A 207 -3.46 -10.98 -16.05
CA ASP A 207 -4.25 -11.41 -17.18
C ASP A 207 -4.49 -12.92 -17.06
N ILE A 208 -5.75 -13.31 -16.83
CA ILE A 208 -6.12 -14.70 -16.54
C ILE A 208 -5.83 -15.67 -17.69
N TRP A 209 -5.73 -15.15 -18.93
CA TRP A 209 -5.58 -15.96 -20.15
C TRP A 209 -4.12 -16.22 -20.49
N SER A 210 -3.28 -15.19 -20.37
CA SER A 210 -1.86 -15.21 -20.72
C SER A 210 -0.95 -15.49 -19.51
N GLY A 211 -1.45 -15.26 -18.29
CA GLY A 211 -0.66 -15.31 -17.05
C GLY A 211 0.30 -14.13 -16.90
N ILE A 212 0.19 -13.10 -17.75
CA ILE A 212 1.03 -11.91 -17.67
C ILE A 212 0.57 -11.03 -16.51
N VAL A 213 1.53 -10.53 -15.75
CA VAL A 213 1.29 -9.50 -14.74
C VAL A 213 1.11 -8.17 -15.46
N LEU A 214 -0.10 -7.65 -15.44
CA LEU A 214 -0.42 -6.36 -16.05
C LEU A 214 -0.11 -5.21 -15.10
N TRP A 215 -0.31 -5.47 -13.80
CA TRP A 215 -0.02 -4.55 -12.74
C TRP A 215 0.33 -5.40 -11.53
N ASP A 216 1.58 -5.38 -11.11
CA ASP A 216 1.97 -5.77 -9.75
C ASP A 216 2.19 -4.43 -9.11
N GLY A 217 1.33 -3.99 -8.20
CA GLY A 217 1.58 -2.74 -7.52
C GLY A 217 2.92 -2.84 -6.81
N ASP A 218 4.04 -2.43 -7.44
CA ASP A 218 4.71 -1.17 -7.13
C ASP A 218 6.07 -0.85 -7.82
N PRO A 219 6.19 0.29 -8.56
CA PRO A 219 7.32 1.22 -8.31
C PRO A 219 7.03 2.54 -7.54
N PRO A 220 5.88 3.23 -7.70
CA PRO A 220 5.63 4.53 -7.08
C PRO A 220 5.56 4.56 -5.55
N ARG A 221 4.99 3.57 -4.87
CA ARG A 221 4.85 3.53 -3.39
C ARG A 221 6.22 3.32 -2.75
N ARG A 222 7.11 2.45 -3.28
CA ARG A 222 8.48 2.23 -2.81
C ARG A 222 9.34 3.46 -3.04
N ASP A 223 9.23 4.10 -4.21
CA ASP A 223 9.85 5.40 -4.43
C ASP A 223 9.34 6.45 -3.45
N SER A 224 8.03 6.46 -3.17
CA SER A 224 7.44 7.39 -2.22
C SER A 224 7.93 7.15 -0.80
N VAL A 225 8.00 5.90 -0.36
CA VAL A 225 8.52 5.51 0.96
C VAL A 225 9.96 5.98 1.13
N ARG A 226 10.84 5.72 0.14
CA ARG A 226 12.23 6.17 0.18
C ARG A 226 12.32 7.70 0.29
N ARG A 227 11.57 8.43 -0.54
CA ARG A 227 11.54 9.91 -0.52
C ARG A 227 10.95 10.48 0.77
N LEU A 228 9.95 9.83 1.37
CA LEU A 228 9.41 10.21 2.68
C LEU A 228 10.48 10.09 3.77
N GLY A 229 11.29 9.03 3.73
CA GLY A 229 12.44 8.84 4.61
C GLY A 229 13.50 9.92 4.41
N GLU A 230 13.92 10.16 3.16
CA GLU A 230 14.89 11.22 2.80
C GLU A 230 14.43 12.60 3.25
N ARG A 231 13.11 12.85 3.19
CA ARG A 231 12.51 14.11 3.64
C ARG A 231 12.57 14.30 5.15
N GLY A 232 12.51 13.21 5.95
CA GLY A 232 12.62 13.27 7.40
C GLY A 232 11.41 13.90 8.12
N ASP A 233 10.25 14.03 7.48
CA ASP A 233 9.07 14.68 8.06
C ASP A 233 8.25 13.69 8.92
N VAL A 234 8.16 13.97 10.23
CA VAL A 234 7.45 13.13 11.20
C VAL A 234 5.97 12.91 10.87
N LYS A 235 5.36 13.78 10.05
CA LYS A 235 3.98 13.59 9.57
C LYS A 235 3.82 12.33 8.71
N ALA A 236 4.90 11.80 8.15
CA ALA A 236 4.88 10.57 7.37
C ALA A 236 4.83 9.29 8.22
N VAL A 237 5.20 9.38 9.50
CA VAL A 237 5.38 8.22 10.38
C VAL A 237 4.13 7.34 10.48
N PRO A 238 2.89 7.86 10.62
CA PRO A 238 1.70 7.01 10.65
C PRO A 238 1.52 6.16 9.37
N ALA A 239 1.70 6.77 8.19
CA ALA A 239 1.57 6.05 6.92
C ALA A 239 2.70 5.03 6.71
N LEU A 240 3.92 5.34 7.16
CA LEU A 240 5.04 4.40 7.13
C LEU A 240 4.85 3.25 8.12
N ILE A 241 4.22 3.47 9.28
CA ILE A 241 3.82 2.40 10.20
C ILE A 241 2.78 1.49 9.55
N GLU A 242 1.79 2.03 8.84
CA GLU A 242 0.82 1.23 8.08
C GLU A 242 1.48 0.44 6.93
N ALA A 243 2.58 0.95 6.39
CA ALA A 243 3.38 0.26 5.38
C ALA A 243 4.16 -0.95 5.94
N LEU A 244 4.37 -1.04 7.26
CA LEU A 244 5.04 -2.20 7.87
C LEU A 244 4.21 -3.49 7.79
N ASP A 245 2.88 -3.35 7.69
CA ASP A 245 1.96 -4.46 7.54
C ASP A 245 1.70 -4.84 6.06
N ASP A 246 2.51 -4.32 5.13
CA ASP A 246 2.42 -4.64 3.71
C ASP A 246 2.85 -6.10 3.41
N PRO A 247 2.16 -6.81 2.50
CA PRO A 247 2.59 -8.13 2.04
C PRO A 247 3.88 -8.11 1.22
N ASP A 248 4.25 -7.00 0.57
CA ASP A 248 5.52 -6.89 -0.17
C ASP A 248 6.68 -6.64 0.81
N PRO A 249 7.58 -7.63 1.02
CA PRO A 249 8.70 -7.47 1.95
C PRO A 249 9.64 -6.34 1.53
N ALA A 250 9.77 -6.05 0.24
CA ALA A 250 10.67 -5.00 -0.25
C ALA A 250 10.16 -3.60 0.14
N LEU A 251 8.85 -3.36 0.06
CA LEU A 251 8.25 -2.13 0.56
C LEU A 251 8.34 -2.01 2.08
N VAL A 252 8.20 -3.12 2.82
CA VAL A 252 8.38 -3.08 4.28
C VAL A 252 9.82 -2.71 4.66
N VAL A 253 10.84 -3.26 3.98
CA VAL A 253 12.24 -2.88 4.22
C VAL A 253 12.48 -1.40 3.94
N ASP A 254 11.95 -0.88 2.84
CA ASP A 254 12.04 0.56 2.54
C ASP A 254 11.35 1.40 3.62
N ALA A 255 10.22 0.93 4.17
CA ALA A 255 9.50 1.62 5.25
C ALA A 255 10.26 1.59 6.58
N ILE A 256 10.90 0.47 6.94
CA ILE A 256 11.80 0.38 8.10
C ILE A 256 12.93 1.40 7.97
N ARG A 257 13.60 1.44 6.81
CA ARG A 257 14.69 2.39 6.54
C ARG A 257 14.22 3.84 6.61
N ALA A 258 13.03 4.14 6.09
CA ALA A 258 12.45 5.47 6.15
C ALA A 258 12.13 5.89 7.60
N LEU A 259 11.55 4.99 8.41
CA LEU A 259 11.26 5.25 9.83
C LEU A 259 12.54 5.48 10.64
N ASP A 260 13.57 4.66 10.40
CA ASP A 260 14.90 4.80 11.03
C ASP A 260 15.55 6.15 10.66
N ALA A 261 15.48 6.54 9.38
CA ALA A 261 15.97 7.84 8.91
C ALA A 261 15.23 9.03 9.53
N ILE A 262 13.90 8.91 9.75
CA ILE A 262 13.10 9.94 10.43
C ILE A 262 13.44 10.00 11.93
N GLY A 263 13.69 8.84 12.56
CA GLY A 263 14.13 8.76 13.97
C GLY A 263 13.03 9.10 14.99
N ASP A 264 11.76 9.07 14.61
CA ASP A 264 10.65 9.33 15.54
C ASP A 264 10.30 8.08 16.38
N PRO A 265 10.36 8.13 17.72
CA PRO A 265 10.12 6.97 18.58
C PRO A 265 8.71 6.37 18.47
N SER A 266 7.72 7.07 17.90
CA SER A 266 6.40 6.49 17.64
C SER A 266 6.43 5.32 16.64
N ALA A 267 7.53 5.15 15.90
CA ALA A 267 7.79 3.98 15.05
C ALA A 267 8.04 2.69 15.84
N VAL A 268 8.55 2.78 17.08
CA VAL A 268 9.03 1.63 17.87
C VAL A 268 7.97 0.54 18.02
N PRO A 269 6.71 0.83 18.42
CA PRO A 269 5.66 -0.19 18.48
C PRO A 269 5.44 -0.93 17.16
N GLY A 270 5.53 -0.24 16.02
CA GLY A 270 5.40 -0.85 14.69
C GLY A 270 6.55 -1.80 14.38
N LEU A 271 7.79 -1.37 14.66
CA LEU A 271 8.99 -2.15 14.43
C LEU A 271 9.04 -3.42 15.30
N VAL A 272 8.60 -3.34 16.57
CA VAL A 272 8.52 -4.52 17.46
C VAL A 272 7.65 -5.63 16.88
N ARG A 273 6.53 -5.30 16.22
CA ARG A 273 5.65 -6.30 15.58
C ARG A 273 6.36 -7.11 14.50
N LEU A 274 7.35 -6.52 13.83
CA LEU A 274 8.10 -7.15 12.74
C LEU A 274 9.14 -8.16 13.19
N LEU A 275 9.53 -8.17 14.47
CA LEU A 275 10.40 -9.21 15.03
C LEU A 275 9.81 -10.62 14.88
N GLY A 276 8.48 -10.73 14.70
CA GLY A 276 7.79 -11.98 14.43
C GLY A 276 7.74 -12.43 12.95
N ARG A 277 8.13 -11.59 11.99
CA ARG A 277 8.05 -11.89 10.54
C ARG A 277 9.28 -12.64 10.02
N ARG A 278 9.50 -13.85 10.52
CA ARG A 278 10.69 -14.68 10.23
C ARG A 278 10.74 -15.34 8.86
N ARG A 279 9.63 -15.36 8.10
CA ARG A 279 9.56 -16.00 6.78
C ARG A 279 9.89 -15.06 5.62
N ASP A 280 9.67 -13.78 5.82
CA ASP A 280 9.76 -12.80 4.75
C ASP A 280 11.22 -12.38 4.61
N HIS A 281 11.74 -12.45 3.39
CA HIS A 281 13.16 -12.16 3.11
C HIS A 281 13.26 -11.15 1.99
N VAL A 282 14.27 -10.30 2.09
CA VAL A 282 14.71 -9.38 1.04
C VAL A 282 16.21 -9.55 0.93
N GLU A 283 16.72 -9.82 -0.28
CA GLU A 283 18.17 -9.98 -0.51
C GLU A 283 18.82 -11.02 0.43
N ASP A 284 18.15 -12.17 0.59
CA ASP A 284 18.54 -13.29 1.48
C ASP A 284 18.59 -12.96 2.98
N GLU A 285 18.09 -11.79 3.39
CA GLU A 285 18.04 -11.36 4.78
C GLU A 285 16.60 -11.36 5.34
N PRO A 286 16.37 -11.93 6.54
CA PRO A 286 15.06 -11.90 7.19
C PRO A 286 14.57 -10.49 7.52
N LEU A 287 13.27 -10.26 7.40
CA LEU A 287 12.65 -9.00 7.77
C LEU A 287 12.78 -8.69 9.28
N SER A 288 12.84 -9.73 10.13
CA SER A 288 13.09 -9.60 11.56
C SER A 288 14.42 -8.92 11.87
N ASP A 289 15.43 -9.13 11.04
CA ASP A 289 16.79 -8.65 11.30
C ASP A 289 16.91 -7.17 10.94
N HIS A 290 16.21 -6.75 9.86
CA HIS A 290 16.01 -5.35 9.53
C HIS A 290 15.31 -4.59 10.67
N ALA A 291 14.22 -5.15 11.21
CA ALA A 291 13.50 -4.57 12.33
C ALA A 291 14.35 -4.52 13.60
N GLY A 292 15.09 -5.59 13.91
CA GLY A 292 15.99 -5.65 15.06
C GLY A 292 17.11 -4.62 15.00
N ARG A 293 17.68 -4.35 13.82
CA ARG A 293 18.67 -3.27 13.65
C ARG A 293 18.06 -1.89 13.90
N ALA A 294 16.90 -1.60 13.31
CA ALA A 294 16.23 -0.33 13.53
C ALA A 294 15.90 -0.14 15.02
N LEU A 295 15.33 -1.16 15.68
CA LEU A 295 15.03 -1.10 17.11
C LEU A 295 16.27 -0.84 17.97
N ARG A 296 17.41 -1.46 17.65
CA ARG A 296 18.69 -1.16 18.31
C ARG A 296 19.12 0.30 18.12
N ALA A 297 18.91 0.87 16.92
CA ALA A 297 19.16 2.29 16.67
C ALA A 297 18.24 3.21 17.49
N PHE A 298 16.99 2.79 17.76
CA PHE A 298 16.07 3.45 18.68
C PHE A 298 16.39 3.23 20.17
N GLY A 299 17.43 2.46 20.50
CA GLY A 299 17.84 2.17 21.88
C GLY A 299 17.12 0.99 22.53
N GLU A 300 16.37 0.20 21.76
CA GLU A 300 15.59 -0.96 22.23
C GLU A 300 16.41 -2.27 22.17
N GLU A 301 17.72 -2.20 22.39
CA GLU A 301 18.63 -3.37 22.31
C GLU A 301 18.24 -4.48 23.29
N ALA A 302 17.97 -4.11 24.54
CA ALA A 302 17.57 -5.05 25.58
C ALA A 302 16.27 -5.81 25.22
N LEU A 303 15.34 -5.15 24.54
CA LEU A 303 14.10 -5.77 24.05
C LEU A 303 14.40 -6.78 22.94
N VAL A 304 15.17 -6.40 21.94
CA VAL A 304 15.50 -7.29 20.81
C VAL A 304 16.20 -8.54 21.31
N ASP A 305 17.21 -8.38 22.17
CA ASP A 305 17.97 -9.50 22.72
C ASP A 305 17.12 -10.39 23.64
N ALA A 306 16.18 -9.81 24.41
CA ALA A 306 15.26 -10.58 25.23
C ALA A 306 14.26 -11.39 24.38
N VAL A 307 13.75 -10.84 23.28
CA VAL A 307 12.86 -11.54 22.35
C VAL A 307 13.59 -12.67 21.64
N GLU A 308 14.81 -12.42 21.15
CA GLU A 308 15.64 -13.45 20.49
C GLU A 308 15.97 -14.60 21.44
N ARG A 309 16.40 -14.32 22.67
CA ARG A 309 16.65 -15.34 23.70
C ARG A 309 15.40 -16.12 24.09
N ALA A 310 14.26 -15.44 24.24
CA ALA A 310 13.00 -16.08 24.58
C ALA A 310 12.57 -17.10 23.52
N LEU A 311 12.80 -16.80 22.23
CA LEU A 311 12.53 -17.72 21.12
C LEU A 311 13.54 -18.87 21.02
N ALA A 312 14.71 -18.74 21.65
CA ALA A 312 15.67 -19.82 21.85
C ALA A 312 15.43 -20.61 23.16
N GLY A 313 14.38 -20.28 23.91
CA GLY A 313 13.98 -20.96 25.16
C GLY A 313 14.48 -20.32 26.46
N ASP A 314 15.22 -19.21 26.40
CA ASP A 314 15.64 -18.44 27.58
C ASP A 314 14.77 -17.18 27.76
N ARG A 315 13.88 -17.22 28.73
CA ARG A 315 12.89 -16.14 28.99
C ARG A 315 13.38 -15.13 30.03
N THR A 316 14.66 -15.20 30.43
CA THR A 316 15.24 -14.33 31.45
C THR A 316 15.18 -12.85 31.05
N GLY A 317 14.56 -12.03 31.90
CA GLY A 317 14.43 -10.59 31.69
C GLY A 317 13.38 -10.19 30.64
N LEU A 318 12.64 -11.14 30.04
CA LEU A 318 11.67 -10.83 28.99
C LEU A 318 10.57 -9.88 29.47
N LEU A 319 9.97 -10.12 30.65
CA LEU A 319 8.90 -9.28 31.18
C LEU A 319 9.33 -7.84 31.45
N GLU A 320 10.56 -7.66 31.92
CA GLU A 320 11.15 -6.34 32.17
C GLU A 320 11.43 -5.62 30.85
N ALA A 321 12.01 -6.34 29.88
CA ALA A 321 12.36 -5.79 28.58
C ALA A 321 11.12 -5.41 27.74
N VAL A 322 10.05 -6.23 27.75
CA VAL A 322 8.83 -5.89 26.99
C VAL A 322 8.08 -4.71 27.59
N GLY A 323 8.12 -4.49 28.92
CA GLY A 323 7.59 -3.29 29.58
C GLY A 323 6.33 -2.68 28.96
N ALA A 324 6.45 -1.44 28.47
CA ALA A 324 5.38 -0.70 27.80
C ALA A 324 5.09 -1.18 26.35
N LEU A 325 6.02 -1.93 25.74
CA LEU A 325 5.95 -2.53 24.41
C LEU A 325 5.36 -3.95 24.42
N ARG A 326 4.75 -4.35 25.54
CA ARG A 326 4.13 -5.67 25.71
C ARG A 326 3.13 -6.02 24.62
N GLU A 327 2.23 -5.10 24.26
CA GLU A 327 1.20 -5.40 23.26
C GLU A 327 1.80 -5.66 21.86
N PRO A 328 2.69 -4.80 21.32
CA PRO A 328 3.47 -5.11 20.12
C PRO A 328 4.25 -6.43 20.21
N ALA A 329 4.87 -6.71 21.36
CA ALA A 329 5.63 -7.94 21.55
C ALA A 329 4.73 -9.19 21.51
N ILE A 330 3.55 -9.14 22.13
CA ILE A 330 2.54 -10.20 22.03
C ILE A 330 2.18 -10.45 20.56
N GLU A 331 1.96 -9.39 19.79
CA GLU A 331 1.64 -9.53 18.37
C GLU A 331 2.78 -10.14 17.55
N ALA A 332 4.04 -9.82 17.89
CA ALA A 332 5.22 -10.45 17.31
C ALA A 332 5.26 -11.96 17.62
N PHE A 333 5.05 -12.36 18.88
CA PHE A 333 5.01 -13.78 19.27
C PHE A 333 3.82 -14.53 18.63
N MET A 334 2.66 -13.88 18.46
CA MET A 334 1.54 -14.45 17.71
C MET A 334 1.90 -14.73 16.24
N ARG A 335 2.67 -13.83 15.58
CA ARG A 335 3.18 -14.09 14.23
C ARG A 335 4.18 -15.27 14.21
N VAL A 336 5.05 -15.39 15.22
CA VAL A 336 5.96 -16.55 15.33
C VAL A 336 5.19 -17.86 15.52
N LEU A 337 4.12 -17.86 16.32
CA LEU A 337 3.27 -19.04 16.56
C LEU A 337 2.64 -19.60 15.27
N ASP A 338 2.41 -18.75 14.26
CA ASP A 338 1.87 -19.14 12.95
C ASP A 338 2.95 -19.38 11.88
N SER A 339 4.23 -19.33 12.26
CA SER A 339 5.37 -19.63 11.39
C SER A 339 5.54 -21.14 11.10
N PHE A 340 6.57 -21.55 10.34
CA PHE A 340 6.84 -22.97 10.04
C PHE A 340 7.86 -23.61 10.98
N ASP A 341 8.61 -22.80 11.71
CA ASP A 341 9.64 -23.25 12.64
C ASP A 341 8.97 -23.83 13.88
N LEU A 342 9.04 -25.16 14.04
CA LEU A 342 8.34 -25.84 15.12
C LEU A 342 8.87 -25.44 16.50
N ASP A 343 10.19 -25.24 16.64
CA ASP A 343 10.81 -24.93 17.92
C ASP A 343 10.47 -23.50 18.33
N ALA A 344 10.64 -22.53 17.42
CA ALA A 344 10.25 -21.14 17.68
C ALA A 344 8.75 -20.99 18.00
N ARG A 345 7.88 -21.82 17.41
CA ARG A 345 6.44 -21.82 17.70
C ARG A 345 6.11 -22.36 19.09
N VAL A 346 6.81 -23.41 19.53
CA VAL A 346 6.65 -23.95 20.89
C VAL A 346 7.03 -22.86 21.89
N GLU A 347 8.18 -22.21 21.69
CA GLU A 347 8.62 -21.14 22.57
C GLU A 347 7.69 -19.93 22.55
N ALA A 348 7.19 -19.54 21.37
CA ALA A 348 6.18 -18.49 21.25
C ALA A 348 4.90 -18.83 22.02
N ALA A 349 4.41 -20.07 21.98
CA ALA A 349 3.24 -20.48 22.75
C ALA A 349 3.47 -20.33 24.27
N VAL A 350 4.63 -20.78 24.77
CA VAL A 350 5.00 -20.66 26.19
C VAL A 350 5.06 -19.20 26.61
N VAL A 351 5.77 -18.37 25.84
CA VAL A 351 5.91 -16.94 26.09
C VAL A 351 4.54 -16.23 26.10
N LEU A 352 3.64 -16.55 25.17
CA LEU A 352 2.29 -16.00 25.15
C LEU A 352 1.49 -16.37 26.41
N GLY A 353 1.72 -17.57 26.97
CA GLY A 353 1.17 -17.99 28.26
C GLY A 353 1.69 -17.16 29.44
N GLU A 354 3.01 -17.00 29.53
CA GLU A 354 3.67 -16.18 30.56
C GLU A 354 3.27 -14.70 30.47
N LEU A 355 3.16 -14.19 29.24
CA LEU A 355 2.65 -12.85 28.94
C LEU A 355 1.13 -12.75 29.09
N GLY A 356 0.41 -13.74 29.61
CA GLY A 356 -1.05 -13.63 29.81
C GLY A 356 -1.81 -13.15 28.58
N ALA A 357 -1.34 -13.50 27.38
CA ALA A 357 -1.75 -12.90 26.12
C ALA A 357 -3.15 -13.36 25.71
N ARG A 358 -4.20 -12.72 26.26
CA ARG A 358 -5.59 -13.10 26.01
C ARG A 358 -5.96 -13.07 24.53
N GLN A 359 -5.43 -12.11 23.75
CA GLN A 359 -5.67 -12.07 22.30
C GLN A 359 -5.11 -13.28 21.54
N ALA A 360 -4.17 -14.03 22.12
CA ALA A 360 -3.60 -15.23 21.49
C ALA A 360 -4.47 -16.48 21.68
N LEU A 361 -5.49 -16.46 22.56
CA LEU A 361 -6.32 -17.64 22.86
C LEU A 361 -6.93 -18.31 21.62
N PRO A 362 -7.49 -17.57 20.61
CA PRO A 362 -8.00 -18.21 19.40
C PRO A 362 -6.91 -18.98 18.64
N LEU A 363 -5.72 -18.40 18.48
CA LEU A 363 -4.59 -19.03 17.80
C LEU A 363 -4.05 -20.23 18.60
N LEU A 364 -3.90 -20.10 19.91
CA LEU A 364 -3.44 -21.19 20.77
C LEU A 364 -4.41 -22.38 20.75
N ARG A 365 -5.72 -22.12 20.77
CA ARG A 365 -6.74 -23.17 20.64
C ARG A 365 -6.66 -23.86 19.29
N ASP A 366 -6.43 -23.11 18.20
CA ASP A 366 -6.16 -23.69 16.88
C ASP A 366 -4.91 -24.58 16.89
N LYS A 367 -3.84 -24.19 17.59
CA LYS A 367 -2.60 -25.01 17.65
C LYS A 367 -2.67 -26.15 18.69
N SER A 368 -3.67 -26.18 19.56
CA SER A 368 -3.84 -27.18 20.63
C SER A 368 -4.22 -28.57 20.14
N TRP A 369 -4.71 -28.70 18.90
CA TRP A 369 -5.08 -29.97 18.30
C TRP A 369 -4.04 -30.35 17.23
N ALA A 370 -3.09 -31.23 17.57
CA ALA A 370 -2.13 -31.74 16.60
C ALA A 370 -1.74 -33.20 16.90
N MET A 371 -1.68 -34.03 15.85
CA MET A 371 -1.18 -35.41 15.92
C MET A 371 0.29 -35.49 15.45
N GLY A 372 1.06 -36.45 15.98
CA GLY A 372 2.44 -36.74 15.56
C GLY A 372 3.51 -35.82 16.18
N LEU A 373 4.58 -35.47 15.44
CA LEU A 373 5.69 -34.60 15.90
C LEU A 373 5.26 -33.20 16.39
N ARG A 374 4.01 -32.80 16.16
CA ARG A 374 3.41 -31.54 16.60
C ARG A 374 2.82 -31.59 18.02
N THR A 375 2.96 -32.70 18.74
CA THR A 375 2.49 -32.84 20.13
C THR A 375 3.08 -31.79 21.05
N LYS A 376 4.39 -31.48 20.93
CA LYS A 376 5.05 -30.44 21.73
C LYS A 376 4.35 -29.08 21.63
N LEU A 377 3.99 -28.68 20.41
CA LEU A 377 3.26 -27.43 20.18
C LEU A 377 1.85 -27.49 20.76
N ALA A 378 1.17 -28.62 20.62
CA ALA A 378 -0.16 -28.82 21.20
C ALA A 378 -0.15 -28.80 22.74
N ASP A 379 0.86 -29.41 23.37
CA ASP A 379 1.09 -29.41 24.82
C ASP A 379 1.39 -27.98 25.30
N ALA A 380 2.34 -27.29 24.66
CA ALA A 380 2.68 -25.90 24.98
C ALA A 380 1.49 -24.96 24.81
N SER A 381 0.70 -25.14 23.75
CA SER A 381 -0.49 -24.33 23.50
C SER A 381 -1.57 -24.56 24.57
N ARG A 382 -1.79 -25.80 25.02
CA ARG A 382 -2.71 -26.12 26.12
C ARG A 382 -2.24 -25.50 27.43
N ALA A 383 -0.97 -25.68 27.79
CA ALA A 383 -0.40 -25.08 28.99
C ALA A 383 -0.51 -23.54 28.98
N ALA A 384 -0.29 -22.91 27.83
CA ALA A 384 -0.47 -21.47 27.66
C ALA A 384 -1.92 -21.03 27.84
N ILE A 385 -2.89 -21.77 27.28
CA ILE A 385 -4.33 -21.51 27.48
C ILE A 385 -4.67 -21.59 28.96
N ASP A 386 -4.27 -22.66 29.65
CA ASP A 386 -4.54 -22.86 31.07
C ASP A 386 -3.95 -21.72 31.91
N ALA A 387 -2.72 -21.29 31.61
CA ALA A 387 -2.06 -20.17 32.30
C ALA A 387 -2.81 -18.84 32.09
N ILE A 388 -3.22 -18.53 30.86
CA ILE A 388 -3.96 -17.30 30.53
C ILE A 388 -5.34 -17.31 31.20
N GLU A 389 -6.05 -18.44 31.17
CA GLU A 389 -7.39 -18.58 31.77
C GLU A 389 -7.33 -18.54 33.31
N ALA A 390 -6.29 -19.12 33.92
CA ALA A 390 -6.05 -19.02 35.36
C ALA A 390 -5.81 -17.56 35.78
N GLN A 391 -4.98 -16.82 35.04
CA GLN A 391 -4.76 -15.38 35.28
C GLN A 391 -6.03 -14.54 35.05
N ALA A 392 -6.91 -14.96 34.14
CA ALA A 392 -8.18 -14.29 33.88
C ALA A 392 -9.25 -14.57 34.95
N SER A 393 -9.18 -15.73 35.60
CA SER A 393 -10.11 -16.17 36.63
C SER A 393 -9.75 -15.68 38.04
N LEU A 394 -8.54 -15.15 38.24
CA LEU A 394 -8.15 -14.51 39.50
C LEU A 394 -8.90 -13.17 39.68
N PRO A 395 -9.46 -12.88 40.86
CA PRO A 395 -10.00 -11.56 41.16
C PRO A 395 -8.90 -10.52 40.93
N ARG A 396 -9.19 -9.46 40.16
CA ARG A 396 -8.24 -8.34 40.04
C ARG A 396 -7.86 -7.90 41.46
N PRO A 397 -6.56 -7.72 41.80
CA PRO A 397 -6.23 -7.00 43.01
C PRO A 397 -7.00 -5.68 42.92
N ALA A 398 -7.75 -5.36 43.98
CA ALA A 398 -8.55 -4.15 44.01
C ALA A 398 -7.64 -3.00 43.56
N SER A 399 -7.95 -2.44 42.38
CA SER A 399 -7.34 -1.19 41.95
C SER A 399 -7.47 -0.26 43.15
N ALA A 400 -6.35 0.25 43.67
CA ALA A 400 -6.38 1.26 44.70
C ALA A 400 -7.32 2.35 44.19
N ALA A 401 -8.52 2.41 44.76
CA ALA A 401 -9.54 3.32 44.32
C ALA A 401 -8.94 4.74 44.43
N PRO A 402 -9.14 5.63 43.44
CA PRO A 402 -8.86 7.03 43.69
C PRO A 402 -9.68 7.43 44.93
N PRO A 403 -9.10 8.18 45.88
CA PRO A 403 -9.79 8.49 47.12
C PRO A 403 -11.10 9.21 46.80
N THR A 404 -12.23 8.55 47.07
CA THR A 404 -13.53 9.19 46.99
C THR A 404 -13.69 10.15 48.17
N PRO A 405 -14.12 11.39 47.94
CA PRO A 405 -14.26 12.38 48.99
C PRO A 405 -15.55 12.11 49.76
N GLN A 406 -15.45 11.59 50.98
CA GLN A 406 -16.53 11.70 51.95
C GLN A 406 -16.03 12.12 53.33
N SER A 407 -16.53 13.29 53.74
CA SER A 407 -16.88 13.69 55.11
C SER A 407 -15.78 13.63 56.17
N ALA A 408 -14.95 14.67 56.20
CA ALA A 408 -14.42 15.21 57.44
C ALA A 408 -15.36 16.32 57.95
N GLN A 409 -16.38 15.95 58.73
CA GLN A 409 -17.01 16.87 59.66
C GLN A 409 -16.40 16.65 61.04
N GLY A 410 -15.90 17.74 61.64
CA GLY A 410 -15.68 17.82 63.09
C GLY A 410 -14.26 17.58 63.56
N ALA A 411 -13.35 18.52 63.31
CA ALA A 411 -12.23 18.76 64.22
C ALA A 411 -11.89 20.26 64.22
N THR A 412 -12.29 20.91 65.30
CA THR A 412 -12.14 22.33 65.63
C THR A 412 -10.66 22.75 65.57
N LEU A 413 -10.33 23.75 64.75
CA LEU A 413 -9.01 24.40 64.72
C LEU A 413 -8.88 25.41 65.88
N PRO A 414 -7.70 25.58 66.51
CA PRO A 414 -7.44 26.65 67.46
C PRO A 414 -7.21 28.00 66.75
N ARG A 415 -7.68 29.07 67.40
CA ARG A 415 -7.54 30.49 67.02
C ARG A 415 -6.08 30.92 66.79
N PRO A 416 -5.78 31.75 65.77
CA PRO A 416 -4.52 32.47 65.71
C PRO A 416 -4.53 33.73 66.60
N ALA A 417 -3.39 33.99 67.23
CA ALA A 417 -3.15 35.15 68.08
C ALA A 417 -3.12 36.47 67.30
N GLN A 418 -3.65 37.53 67.92
CA GLN A 418 -3.56 38.91 67.43
C GLN A 418 -2.12 39.44 67.51
N PRO A 419 -1.66 40.28 66.55
CA PRO A 419 -0.48 41.10 66.75
C PRO A 419 -0.84 42.46 67.38
N ARG A 420 -0.10 42.82 68.43
CA ARG A 420 -0.07 44.18 69.00
C ARG A 420 0.77 45.10 68.10
N GLY A 421 0.31 46.33 67.92
CA GLY A 421 0.91 47.32 67.03
C GLY A 421 2.06 48.14 67.61
N SER A 422 2.79 48.78 66.69
CA SER A 422 3.46 50.10 66.74
C SER A 422 4.09 50.26 65.34
N GLY A 423 4.07 51.36 64.59
CA GLY A 423 3.96 52.78 64.89
C GLY A 423 5.09 53.47 64.11
N THR A 424 4.75 54.54 63.35
CA THR A 424 5.63 55.42 62.53
C THR A 424 5.98 54.88 61.12
N GLY A 425 5.91 55.63 60.01
CA GLY A 425 5.56 57.02 59.73
C GLY A 425 5.76 57.27 58.21
N ALA A 426 4.92 58.13 57.62
CA ALA A 426 5.07 58.93 56.38
C ALA A 426 5.96 58.38 55.22
N THR A 427 5.56 58.35 53.94
CA THR A 427 5.10 59.48 53.10
C THR A 427 4.79 58.91 51.69
N LEU A 428 3.71 59.34 51.04
CA LEU A 428 3.47 59.14 49.59
C LEU A 428 4.27 60.17 48.76
N PRO A 429 4.62 59.87 47.50
CA PRO A 429 3.78 60.36 46.39
C PRO A 429 3.60 59.38 45.21
N ARG A 430 2.51 59.60 44.46
CA ARG A 430 2.10 58.98 43.18
C ARG A 430 2.83 59.64 41.96
N PRO A 431 2.35 59.53 40.70
CA PRO A 431 2.56 58.45 39.71
C PRO A 431 3.09 59.01 38.36
N VAL A 432 3.71 58.22 37.45
CA VAL A 432 3.89 58.69 36.04
C VAL A 432 3.99 57.51 35.04
N ASP A 433 2.98 57.45 34.17
CA ASP A 433 2.89 57.19 32.71
C ASP A 433 3.55 55.98 31.99
N GLU A 434 2.69 55.26 31.25
CA GLU A 434 2.99 54.60 29.95
C GLU A 434 3.36 55.66 28.89
N PRO A 435 4.08 55.28 27.81
CA PRO A 435 3.31 55.08 26.57
C PRO A 435 3.80 53.96 25.65
N ASP A 436 2.80 53.33 25.04
CA ASP A 436 2.64 52.89 23.65
C ASP A 436 3.80 53.14 22.66
N ALA A 437 4.18 52.10 21.91
CA ALA A 437 4.88 52.24 20.64
C ALA A 437 4.47 51.11 19.66
N ARG A 438 3.58 51.50 18.75
CA ARG A 438 3.39 50.88 17.42
C ARG A 438 4.58 51.24 16.50
N GLU A 439 4.58 50.57 15.34
CA GLU A 439 5.42 50.72 14.14
C GLU A 439 6.65 49.79 14.12
N ARG A 440 6.73 48.81 13.21
CA ARG A 440 6.73 48.96 11.74
C ARG A 440 6.32 47.68 11.03
#